data_AF-A0A428NCW2-F1
#
_entry.id   AF-A0A428NCW2-F1
#
_cell.length_a   1.000
_cell.length_b   1.000
_cell.length_c   1.000
_cell.angle_alpha   90.00
_cell.angle_beta   90.00
_cell.angle_gamma   90.00
#
_symmetry.space_group_name_H-M   'P 1'
#
loop_
_entity.id
_entity.type
_entity.pdbx_description
1 polymer ?
#
loop_
_entity_poly.entity_id
_entity_poly.type
_entity_poly.pdbx_seq_one_letter_code
_entity_poly.pdbx_strand_id
1 'polypeptide(L)'
;MAEPVGLASAILALASFALKASVSLYDDVNTFRTHPKRVRDLLEELQTLKGVLEMLMKTAGAATDVDFSSLHIPLQRCGEACKEFGQELAKCCARSNADRTSFRDWAKMKYMGNDIDGFRQQLASYKSTINVALTDASLRTSSITTKTLENHKELIRNATDDLEAHLESINEKLEAIIERNVPTSDTDAADLLRIQNERVSTENGLQICRQLSDHIKQIQLDHAGRGADSLRTLDSGFLPDRIVNESLQECT
;
A
#
# COMPACT_ATOMS: atom_id res chain seq x y z
N MET A 1 -16.62 21.31 -4.95
CA MET A 1 -16.50 20.17 -5.87
C MET A 1 -15.09 20.20 -6.41
N ALA A 2 -14.16 19.45 -5.83
CA ALA A 2 -12.79 19.40 -6.33
C ALA A 2 -12.80 18.58 -7.63
N GLU A 3 -12.25 19.15 -8.70
CA GLU A 3 -12.21 18.49 -10.01
C GLU A 3 -11.30 17.26 -9.98
N PRO A 4 -11.67 16.16 -10.67
CA PRO A 4 -10.89 14.92 -10.71
C PRO A 4 -9.45 15.12 -11.21
N VAL A 5 -9.23 16.14 -12.06
CA VAL A 5 -7.89 16.54 -12.54
C VAL A 5 -7.00 17.08 -11.41
N GLY A 6 -7.58 17.79 -10.44
CA GLY A 6 -6.85 18.36 -9.31
C GLY A 6 -6.35 17.28 -8.34
N LEU A 7 -7.13 16.21 -8.13
CA LEU A 7 -6.76 15.10 -7.26
C LEU A 7 -5.69 14.20 -7.89
N ALA A 8 -5.81 13.87 -9.19
CA ALA A 8 -4.79 13.10 -9.89
C ALA A 8 -3.44 13.84 -9.90
N SER A 9 -3.48 15.16 -10.10
CA SER A 9 -2.29 16.03 -10.04
C SER A 9 -1.64 16.03 -8.65
N ALA A 10 -2.45 16.04 -7.58
CA ALA A 10 -1.96 15.96 -6.20
C ALA A 10 -1.26 14.62 -5.91
N ILE A 11 -1.85 13.49 -6.32
CA ILE A 11 -1.23 12.17 -6.15
C ILE A 11 0.08 12.06 -6.94
N LEU A 12 0.11 12.54 -8.19
CA LEU A 12 1.35 12.57 -8.98
C LEU A 12 2.44 13.41 -8.30
N ALA A 13 2.09 14.55 -7.71
CA ALA A 13 3.02 15.38 -6.98
C ALA A 13 3.56 14.68 -5.73
N LEU A 14 2.70 14.01 -4.96
CA LEU A 14 3.08 13.26 -3.76
C LEU A 14 3.93 12.02 -4.09
N ALA A 15 3.56 11.27 -5.12
CA ALA A 15 4.35 10.14 -5.61
C ALA A 15 5.73 10.60 -6.09
N SER A 16 5.79 11.71 -6.83
CA SER A 16 7.06 12.32 -7.25
C SER A 16 7.91 12.77 -6.06
N PHE A 17 7.28 13.33 -5.02
CA PHE A 17 7.94 13.75 -3.79
C PHE A 17 8.54 12.55 -3.05
N ALA A 18 7.75 11.50 -2.83
CA ALA A 18 8.21 10.27 -2.19
C ALA A 18 9.33 9.58 -2.99
N LEU A 19 9.21 9.56 -4.32
CA LEU A 19 10.23 9.01 -5.21
C LEU A 19 11.56 9.78 -5.09
N LYS A 20 11.51 11.11 -5.16
CA LYS A 20 12.72 11.94 -5.00
C LYS A 20 13.36 11.76 -3.63
N ALA A 21 12.55 11.69 -2.57
CA ALA A 21 13.05 11.51 -1.21
C ALA A 21 13.69 10.12 -1.00
N SER A 22 13.06 9.05 -1.49
CA SER A 22 13.59 7.69 -1.40
C SER A 22 14.88 7.51 -2.21
N VAL A 23 14.95 8.09 -3.42
CA VAL A 23 16.17 8.08 -4.24
C VAL A 23 17.29 8.87 -3.56
N SER A 24 17.00 10.05 -3.02
CA SER A 24 18.00 10.84 -2.28
C SER A 24 18.54 10.06 -1.08
N LEU A 25 17.66 9.39 -0.33
CA LEU A 25 18.09 8.57 0.80
C LEU A 25 18.93 7.36 0.35
N TYR A 26 18.53 6.70 -0.73
CA TYR A 26 19.31 5.60 -1.32
C TYR A 26 20.71 6.08 -1.68
N ASP A 27 20.83 7.20 -2.40
CA ASP A 27 22.11 7.75 -2.82
C ASP A 27 22.98 8.11 -1.62
N ASP A 28 22.41 8.76 -0.60
CA ASP A 28 23.10 9.10 0.65
C ASP A 28 23.65 7.84 1.34
N VAL A 29 22.81 6.81 1.54
CA VAL A 29 23.22 5.53 2.17
C VAL A 29 24.22 4.76 1.30
N ASN A 30 24.15 4.90 -0.02
CA ASN A 30 25.07 4.23 -0.94
C ASN A 30 26.47 4.88 -0.97
N THR A 31 26.62 6.14 -0.52
CA THR A 31 27.94 6.80 -0.44
C THR A 31 28.90 6.18 0.60
N PHE A 32 28.37 5.42 1.56
CA PHE A 32 29.15 4.79 2.62
C PHE A 32 29.93 3.58 2.08
N ARG A 33 31.19 3.42 2.51
CA ARG A 33 32.05 2.31 2.01
C ARG A 33 31.63 0.93 2.49
N THR A 34 31.03 0.84 3.68
CA THR A 34 30.71 -0.43 4.34
C THR A 34 29.22 -0.49 4.67
N HIS A 35 28.53 -1.46 4.09
CA HIS A 35 27.13 -1.73 4.37
C HIS A 35 26.99 -3.06 5.13
N PRO A 36 26.73 -3.06 6.46
CA PRO A 36 26.32 -4.28 7.15
C PRO A 36 24.99 -4.78 6.58
N LYS A 37 24.63 -6.05 6.85
CA LYS A 37 23.45 -6.70 6.26
C LYS A 37 22.19 -5.84 6.31
N ARG A 38 21.79 -5.35 7.48
CA ARG A 38 20.63 -4.45 7.65
C ARG A 38 20.64 -3.19 6.76
N VAL A 39 21.81 -2.65 6.42
CA VAL A 39 21.93 -1.49 5.53
C VAL A 39 21.77 -1.89 4.07
N ARG A 40 22.28 -3.07 3.69
CA ARG A 40 22.02 -3.63 2.35
C ARG A 40 20.54 -3.95 2.17
N ASP A 41 19.92 -4.53 3.19
CA ASP A 41 18.49 -4.84 3.19
C ASP A 41 17.64 -3.54 3.10
N LEU A 42 18.08 -2.45 3.74
CA LEU A 42 17.47 -1.12 3.57
C LEU A 42 17.61 -0.59 2.14
N LEU A 43 18.80 -0.70 1.53
CA LEU A 43 19.04 -0.28 0.16
C LEU A 43 18.18 -1.07 -0.84
N GLU A 44 18.03 -2.37 -0.64
CA GLU A 44 17.14 -3.22 -1.43
C GLU A 44 15.68 -2.76 -1.27
N GLU A 45 15.23 -2.54 -0.04
CA GLU A 45 13.87 -2.06 0.21
C GLU A 45 13.60 -0.71 -0.48
N LEU A 46 14.53 0.25 -0.40
CA LEU A 46 14.46 1.53 -1.11
C LEU A 46 14.39 1.38 -2.64
N GLN A 47 15.11 0.42 -3.22
CA GLN A 47 15.02 0.12 -4.65
C GLN A 47 13.66 -0.46 -5.03
N THR A 48 13.12 -1.37 -4.21
CA THR A 48 11.78 -1.91 -4.46
C THR A 48 10.70 -0.84 -4.30
N LEU A 49 10.83 0.05 -3.33
CA LEU A 49 9.95 1.20 -3.12
C LEU A 49 9.99 2.17 -4.32
N LYS A 50 11.18 2.46 -4.85
CA LYS A 50 11.34 3.23 -6.09
C LYS A 50 10.51 2.62 -7.22
N GLY A 51 10.63 1.31 -7.43
CA GLY A 51 9.92 0.60 -8.51
C GLY A 51 8.40 0.74 -8.41
N VAL A 52 7.82 0.59 -7.20
CA VAL A 52 6.36 0.72 -7.04
C VAL A 52 5.89 2.17 -7.18
N LEU A 53 6.70 3.16 -6.77
CA LEU A 53 6.41 4.58 -6.94
C LEU A 53 6.43 4.99 -8.42
N GLU A 54 7.41 4.50 -9.19
CA GLU A 54 7.46 4.70 -10.65
C GLU A 54 6.25 4.05 -11.35
N MET A 55 5.85 2.86 -10.92
CA MET A 55 4.65 2.18 -11.42
C MET A 55 3.37 2.96 -11.12
N LEU A 56 3.24 3.49 -9.90
CA LEU A 56 2.14 4.36 -9.50
C LEU A 56 2.07 5.62 -10.37
N MET A 57 3.19 6.32 -10.55
CA MET A 57 3.24 7.51 -11.40
C MET A 57 2.82 7.22 -12.84
N LYS A 58 3.30 6.10 -13.41
CA LYS A 58 2.90 5.66 -14.75
C LYS A 58 1.40 5.38 -14.84
N THR A 59 0.85 4.69 -13.84
CA THR A 59 -0.57 4.29 -13.82
C THR A 59 -1.48 5.49 -13.64
N ALA A 60 -1.18 6.37 -12.68
CA ALA A 60 -1.94 7.60 -12.43
C ALA A 60 -1.83 8.61 -13.58
N GLY A 61 -0.71 8.61 -14.33
CA GLY A 61 -0.55 9.48 -15.50
C GLY A 61 -1.25 8.98 -16.77
N ALA A 62 -1.49 7.66 -16.87
CA ALA A 62 -2.12 7.06 -18.05
C ALA A 62 -3.64 6.89 -17.90
N ALA A 63 -4.15 6.75 -16.68
CA ALA A 63 -5.55 6.44 -16.42
C ALA A 63 -6.34 7.70 -16.02
N THR A 64 -7.38 8.04 -16.79
CA THR A 64 -8.30 9.14 -16.45
C THR A 64 -9.41 8.74 -15.46
N ASP A 65 -9.57 7.44 -15.19
CA ASP A 65 -10.72 6.89 -14.42
C ASP A 65 -10.31 6.10 -13.16
N VAL A 66 -9.01 6.06 -12.83
CA VAL A 66 -8.52 5.37 -11.63
C VAL A 66 -8.28 6.40 -10.53
N ASP A 67 -9.00 6.26 -9.41
CA ASP A 67 -8.82 7.11 -8.24
C ASP A 67 -7.76 6.53 -7.29
N PHE A 68 -6.72 7.32 -7.01
CA PHE A 68 -5.67 7.03 -6.03
C PHE A 68 -5.72 7.99 -4.83
N SER A 69 -6.82 8.73 -4.63
CA SER A 69 -6.96 9.72 -3.56
C SER A 69 -6.68 9.16 -2.16
N SER A 70 -6.98 7.89 -1.92
CA SER A 70 -6.68 7.19 -0.67
C SER A 70 -5.19 7.14 -0.36
N LEU A 71 -4.30 7.15 -1.36
CA LEU A 71 -2.84 7.15 -1.16
C LEU A 71 -2.25 8.49 -0.71
N HIS A 72 -3.06 9.55 -0.57
CA HIS A 72 -2.56 10.87 -0.19
C HIS A 72 -1.72 10.83 1.10
N ILE A 73 -2.28 10.26 2.17
CA ILE A 73 -1.60 10.20 3.48
C ILE A 73 -0.35 9.28 3.41
N PRO A 74 -0.44 8.04 2.89
CA PRO A 74 0.72 7.15 2.74
C PRO A 74 1.87 7.74 1.93
N LEU A 75 1.59 8.40 0.79
CA LEU A 75 2.64 8.96 -0.05
C LEU A 75 3.32 10.16 0.60
N GLN A 76 2.54 11.03 1.24
CA GLN A 76 3.09 12.15 1.98
C GLN A 76 4.01 11.65 3.10
N ARG A 77 3.52 10.72 3.91
CA ARG A 77 4.30 10.18 5.04
C ARG A 77 5.55 9.43 4.57
N CYS A 78 5.45 8.66 3.48
CA CYS A 78 6.59 7.97 2.88
C CYS A 78 7.73 8.93 2.51
N GLY A 79 7.42 10.04 1.82
CA GLY A 79 8.43 11.03 1.45
C GLY A 79 9.00 11.79 2.66
N GLU A 80 8.16 12.12 3.64
CA GLU A 80 8.60 12.74 4.90
C GLU A 80 9.54 11.82 5.68
N ALA A 81 9.17 10.55 5.85
CA ALA A 81 9.96 9.56 6.57
C ALA A 81 11.33 9.34 5.92
N CYS A 82 11.39 9.26 4.58
CA CYS A 82 12.66 9.19 3.85
C CYS A 82 13.54 10.43 4.10
N LYS A 83 12.96 11.63 4.07
CA LYS A 83 13.70 12.88 4.35
C LYS A 83 14.19 12.95 5.79
N GLU A 84 13.31 12.66 6.75
CA GLU A 84 13.62 12.70 8.18
C GLU A 84 14.72 11.69 8.53
N PHE A 85 14.66 10.47 8.00
CA PHE A 85 15.71 9.48 8.19
C PHE A 85 17.06 9.93 7.61
N GLY A 86 17.06 10.52 6.41
CA GLY A 86 18.27 11.11 5.82
C GLY A 86 18.88 12.23 6.68
N GLN A 87 18.02 13.03 7.33
CA GLN A 87 18.48 14.05 8.27
C GLN A 87 19.11 13.46 9.53
N GLU A 88 18.51 12.41 10.12
CA GLU A 88 19.11 11.72 11.26
C GLU A 88 20.44 11.06 10.90
N LEU A 89 20.53 10.46 9.71
CA LEU A 89 21.79 9.93 9.17
C LEU A 89 22.86 11.01 9.04
N ALA A 90 22.51 12.18 8.49
CA ALA A 90 23.43 13.31 8.36
C ALA A 90 23.90 13.84 9.72
N LYS A 91 23.00 13.95 10.71
CA LYS A 91 23.33 14.35 12.09
C LYS A 91 24.28 13.37 12.75
N CYS A 92 24.06 12.06 12.57
CA CYS A 92 24.96 11.02 13.07
C CYS A 92 26.37 11.18 12.48
N CYS A 93 26.49 11.45 11.18
CA CYS A 93 27.79 11.64 10.53
C CYS A 93 28.52 12.90 11.05
N ALA A 94 27.81 14.02 11.20
CA ALA A 94 28.40 15.28 11.65
C ALA A 94 28.97 15.20 13.09
N ARG A 95 28.33 14.44 13.98
CA ARG A 95 28.73 14.30 15.39
C ARG A 95 30.01 13.46 15.56
N SER A 96 30.34 12.59 14.61
CA SER A 96 31.43 11.63 14.76
C SER A 96 32.80 12.17 14.37
N ASN A 97 32.92 13.40 13.83
CA ASN A 97 34.10 13.87 13.06
C ASN A 97 34.56 12.86 11.99
N ALA A 98 33.68 11.91 11.66
CA ALA A 98 33.96 10.83 10.74
C ALA A 98 33.65 11.37 9.35
N ASP A 99 34.60 11.21 8.43
CA ASP A 99 34.31 11.36 7.02
C ASP A 99 33.08 10.50 6.69
N ARG A 100 32.13 11.02 5.90
CA ARG A 100 30.88 10.32 5.54
C ARG A 100 31.17 8.92 4.99
N THR A 101 32.35 8.74 4.41
CA THR A 101 32.85 7.46 3.88
C THR A 101 33.17 6.39 4.95
N SER A 102 33.25 6.75 6.23
CA SER A 102 33.76 5.90 7.33
C SER A 102 32.77 5.64 8.47
N PHE A 103 31.50 6.03 8.35
CA PHE A 103 30.51 5.81 9.40
C PHE A 103 30.32 4.30 9.66
N ARG A 104 30.85 3.85 10.80
CA ARG A 104 30.81 2.46 11.26
C ARG A 104 29.70 2.21 12.29
N ASP A 105 29.09 3.28 12.79
CA ASP A 105 28.16 3.25 13.92
C ASP A 105 26.69 3.10 13.50
N TRP A 106 26.41 2.29 12.47
CA TRP A 106 25.06 1.94 12.04
C TRP A 106 24.18 1.39 13.17
N ALA A 107 24.78 0.76 14.19
CA ALA A 107 24.08 0.27 15.37
C ALA A 107 23.48 1.38 16.25
N LYS A 108 24.01 2.62 16.17
CA LYS A 108 23.53 3.77 16.93
C LYS A 108 22.48 4.58 16.17
N MET A 109 22.23 4.26 14.89
CA MET A 109 21.21 4.94 14.11
C MET A 109 19.85 4.68 14.73
N LYS A 110 19.15 5.75 15.10
CA LYS A 110 17.79 5.71 15.61
C LYS A 110 16.90 6.69 14.86
N TYR A 111 15.69 6.25 14.55
CA TYR A 111 14.63 7.06 13.97
C TYR A 111 13.31 6.66 14.62
N MET A 112 12.61 7.60 15.29
CA MET A 112 11.39 7.32 16.03
C MET A 112 11.55 6.15 17.03
N GLY A 113 12.71 6.09 17.71
CA GLY A 113 13.08 5.00 18.62
C GLY A 113 13.47 3.67 17.95
N ASN A 114 13.19 3.49 16.66
CA ASN A 114 13.55 2.29 15.90
C ASN A 114 14.99 2.33 15.42
N ASP A 115 15.56 1.15 15.19
CA ASP A 115 16.78 1.01 14.41
C ASP A 115 16.49 0.97 12.89
N ILE A 116 17.51 0.64 12.12
CA ILE A 116 17.44 0.55 10.65
C ILE A 116 16.43 -0.50 10.19
N ASP A 117 16.30 -1.62 10.91
CA ASP A 117 15.37 -2.68 10.55
C ASP A 117 13.91 -2.22 10.77
N GLY A 118 13.66 -1.47 11.85
CA GLY A 118 12.34 -0.85 12.06
C GLY A 118 11.97 0.18 11.00
N PHE A 119 12.93 0.99 10.52
CA PHE A 119 12.67 1.90 9.40
C PHE A 119 12.46 1.14 8.07
N ARG A 120 13.20 0.06 7.82
CA ARG A 120 12.98 -0.81 6.66
C ARG A 120 11.55 -1.38 6.69
N GLN A 121 11.07 -1.84 7.84
CA GLN A 121 9.70 -2.34 7.98
C GLN A 121 8.66 -1.25 7.66
N GLN A 122 8.91 -0.01 8.09
CA GLN A 122 8.07 1.14 7.76
C GLN A 122 8.01 1.41 6.24
N LEU A 123 9.14 1.32 5.53
CA LEU A 123 9.16 1.41 4.06
C LEU A 123 8.38 0.28 3.40
N ALA A 124 8.49 -0.94 3.93
CA ALA A 124 7.74 -2.09 3.44
C ALA A 124 6.22 -1.88 3.59
N SER A 125 5.75 -1.29 4.70
CA SER A 125 4.35 -0.93 4.90
C SER A 125 3.82 0.04 3.83
N TYR A 126 4.59 1.07 3.48
CA TYR A 126 4.20 1.98 2.37
C TYR A 126 4.18 1.26 1.03
N LYS A 127 5.20 0.45 0.74
CA LYS A 127 5.31 -0.32 -0.49
C LYS A 127 4.11 -1.26 -0.67
N SER A 128 3.75 -2.01 0.37
CA SER A 128 2.58 -2.89 0.38
C SER A 128 1.29 -2.11 0.15
N THR A 129 1.12 -0.96 0.81
CA THR A 129 -0.05 -0.08 0.62
C THR A 129 -0.18 0.41 -0.83
N ILE A 130 0.93 0.85 -1.45
CA ILE A 130 0.95 1.30 -2.85
C ILE A 130 0.62 0.13 -3.79
N ASN A 131 1.17 -1.06 -3.54
CA ASN A 131 0.89 -2.25 -4.34
C ASN A 131 -0.57 -2.69 -4.27
N VAL A 132 -1.21 -2.60 -3.10
CA VAL A 132 -2.65 -2.87 -2.94
C VAL A 132 -3.47 -1.90 -3.79
N ALA A 133 -3.16 -0.60 -3.74
CA ALA A 133 -3.88 0.39 -4.56
C ALA A 133 -3.66 0.19 -6.07
N LEU A 134 -2.43 -0.13 -6.49
CA LEU A 134 -2.13 -0.51 -7.88
C LEU A 134 -2.88 -1.76 -8.33
N THR A 135 -3.03 -2.71 -7.43
CA THR A 135 -3.81 -3.94 -7.67
C THR A 135 -5.29 -3.60 -7.87
N ASP A 136 -5.88 -2.75 -7.03
CA ASP A 136 -7.27 -2.29 -7.20
C ASP A 136 -7.49 -1.63 -8.56
N ALA A 137 -6.57 -0.74 -8.95
CA ALA A 137 -6.59 -0.10 -10.26
C ALA A 137 -6.52 -1.11 -11.43
N SER A 138 -5.67 -2.13 -11.31
CA SER A 138 -5.56 -3.19 -12.31
C SER A 138 -6.83 -4.03 -12.41
N LEU A 139 -7.54 -4.27 -11.31
CA LEU A 139 -8.80 -5.00 -11.31
C LEU A 139 -9.92 -4.24 -12.03
N ARG A 140 -9.95 -2.91 -11.92
CA ARG A 140 -10.96 -2.07 -12.59
C ARG A 140 -10.79 -2.05 -14.12
N THR A 141 -9.58 -2.30 -14.61
CA THR A 141 -9.22 -2.09 -16.02
C THR A 141 -9.07 -3.39 -16.82
N SER A 142 -8.99 -4.54 -16.16
CA SER A 142 -8.69 -5.83 -16.80
C SER A 142 -9.81 -6.85 -16.65
N SER A 143 -9.94 -7.77 -17.62
CA SER A 143 -10.76 -8.98 -17.44
C SER A 143 -10.06 -9.92 -16.45
N ILE A 144 -10.73 -10.27 -15.36
CA ILE A 144 -10.13 -10.98 -14.23
C ILE A 144 -10.21 -12.49 -14.44
N THR A 145 -9.09 -13.19 -14.27
CA THR A 145 -9.09 -14.66 -14.17
C THR A 145 -9.17 -15.09 -12.70
N THR A 146 -9.71 -16.29 -12.46
CA THR A 146 -9.79 -16.88 -11.10
C THR A 146 -8.43 -17.00 -10.42
N LYS A 147 -7.37 -17.34 -11.17
CA LYS A 147 -5.99 -17.41 -10.66
C LYS A 147 -5.47 -16.04 -10.23
N THR A 148 -5.69 -15.01 -11.04
CA THR A 148 -5.27 -13.65 -10.69
C THR A 148 -6.00 -13.18 -9.41
N LEU A 149 -7.27 -13.56 -9.26
CA LEU A 149 -8.06 -13.20 -8.08
C LEU A 149 -7.53 -13.81 -6.77
N GLU A 150 -7.12 -15.08 -6.78
CA GLU A 150 -6.51 -15.72 -5.60
C GLU A 150 -5.18 -15.06 -5.22
N ASN A 151 -4.33 -14.73 -6.20
CA ASN A 151 -3.08 -14.01 -5.94
C ASN A 151 -3.34 -12.64 -5.29
N HIS A 152 -4.39 -11.92 -5.71
CA HIS A 152 -4.75 -10.64 -5.11
C HIS A 152 -5.25 -10.80 -3.67
N LYS A 153 -6.00 -11.86 -3.36
CA LYS A 153 -6.41 -12.15 -1.96
C LYS A 153 -5.20 -12.40 -1.08
N GLU A 154 -4.24 -13.19 -1.55
CA GLU A 154 -3.01 -13.46 -0.81
C GLU A 154 -2.21 -12.17 -0.58
N LEU A 155 -2.08 -11.33 -1.61
CA LEU A 155 -1.43 -10.02 -1.50
C LEU A 155 -2.09 -9.14 -0.44
N ILE A 156 -3.42 -9.04 -0.44
CA ILE A 156 -4.16 -8.24 0.55
C ILE A 156 -3.99 -8.80 1.95
N ARG A 157 -4.06 -10.12 2.11
CA ARG A 157 -3.89 -10.76 3.42
C ARG A 157 -2.51 -10.44 3.97
N ASN A 158 -1.46 -10.69 3.20
CA ASN A 158 -0.09 -10.43 3.64
C ASN A 158 0.13 -8.93 3.94
N ALA A 159 -0.39 -8.03 3.10
CA ALA A 159 -0.31 -6.59 3.35
C ALA A 159 -1.09 -6.17 4.62
N THR A 160 -2.23 -6.79 4.90
CA THR A 160 -3.02 -6.55 6.12
C THR A 160 -2.25 -7.01 7.35
N ASP A 161 -1.73 -8.24 7.34
CA ASP A 161 -0.95 -8.81 8.43
C ASP A 161 0.29 -7.95 8.75
N ASP A 162 1.03 -7.52 7.71
CA ASP A 162 2.21 -6.66 7.85
C ASP A 162 1.87 -5.28 8.44
N LEU A 163 0.76 -4.68 7.99
CA LEU A 163 0.29 -3.37 8.47
C LEU A 163 -0.24 -3.44 9.90
N GLU A 164 -0.93 -4.53 10.27
CA GLU A 164 -1.40 -4.76 11.65
C GLU A 164 -0.22 -4.93 12.61
N ALA A 165 0.79 -5.72 12.25
CA ALA A 165 2.01 -5.86 13.03
C ALA A 165 2.78 -4.53 13.18
N HIS A 166 2.83 -3.72 12.11
CA HIS A 166 3.44 -2.39 12.17
C HIS A 166 2.66 -1.44 13.09
N LEU A 167 1.32 -1.46 12.99
CA LEU A 167 0.42 -0.65 13.83
C LEU A 167 0.54 -1.02 15.32
N GLU A 168 0.65 -2.31 15.64
CA GLU A 168 0.91 -2.79 16.99
C GLU A 168 2.21 -2.20 17.53
N SER A 169 3.32 -2.29 16.78
CA SER A 169 4.60 -1.72 17.23
C SER A 169 4.57 -0.18 17.38
N ILE A 170 3.75 0.51 16.59
CA ILE A 170 3.53 1.96 16.73
C ILE A 170 2.79 2.27 18.03
N ASN A 171 1.74 1.51 18.32
CA ASN A 171 0.93 1.71 19.53
C ASN A 171 1.74 1.41 20.79
N GLU A 172 2.52 0.33 20.82
CA GLU A 172 3.43 0.02 21.94
C GLU A 172 4.39 1.19 22.23
N LYS A 173 4.90 1.86 21.18
CA LYS A 173 5.78 3.03 21.35
C LYS A 173 5.06 4.24 21.90
N LEU A 174 3.82 4.48 21.45
CA LEU A 174 3.01 5.58 21.98
C LEU A 174 2.74 5.37 23.46
N GLU A 175 2.36 4.16 23.87
CA GLU A 175 2.17 3.82 25.29
C GLU A 175 3.47 3.99 26.09
N ALA A 176 4.60 3.50 25.59
CA ALA A 176 5.89 3.66 26.25
C ALA A 176 6.33 5.13 26.44
N ILE A 177 5.91 6.03 25.55
CA ILE A 177 6.16 7.48 25.67
C ILE A 177 5.22 8.10 26.71
N ILE A 178 3.95 7.68 26.74
CA ILE A 178 2.95 8.14 27.71
C ILE A 178 3.36 7.74 29.14
N GLU A 179 3.75 6.48 29.34
CA GLU A 179 4.19 5.94 30.63
C GLU A 179 5.43 6.65 31.20
N ARG A 180 6.28 7.20 30.34
CA ARG A 180 7.49 7.96 30.74
C ARG A 180 7.20 9.37 31.27
N ASN A 181 5.93 9.80 31.32
CA ASN A 181 5.46 11.12 31.76
C ASN A 181 5.98 12.30 30.92
N VAL A 182 5.22 12.67 29.89
CA VAL A 182 5.31 13.92 29.09
C VAL A 182 6.65 14.11 28.33
N PRO A 183 6.66 14.59 27.07
CA PRO A 183 7.89 14.90 26.35
C PRO A 183 8.83 15.76 27.19
N THR A 184 9.96 15.20 27.62
CA THR A 184 10.95 15.88 28.48
C THR A 184 11.86 16.83 27.69
N SER A 185 11.80 16.76 26.36
CA SER A 185 12.59 17.55 25.42
C SER A 185 11.82 17.86 24.14
N ASP A 186 12.25 18.88 23.41
CA ASP A 186 11.72 19.23 22.07
C ASP A 186 11.90 18.08 21.05
N THR A 187 12.88 17.20 21.28
CA THR A 187 13.11 16.01 20.43
C THR A 187 12.04 14.95 20.67
N ASP A 188 11.64 14.74 21.94
CA ASP A 188 10.57 13.78 22.28
C ASP A 188 9.22 14.22 21.70
N ALA A 189 8.96 15.54 21.67
CA ALA A 189 7.74 16.09 21.07
C ALA A 189 7.71 15.91 19.53
N ALA A 190 8.85 16.12 18.87
CA ALA A 190 8.97 15.90 17.42
C ALA A 190 8.81 14.41 17.05
N ASP A 191 9.41 13.51 17.83
CA ASP A 191 9.28 12.07 17.61
C ASP A 191 7.86 11.57 17.89
N LEU A 192 7.17 12.10 18.91
CA LEU A 192 5.76 11.80 19.16
C LEU A 192 4.89 12.18 17.96
N LEU A 193 5.08 13.37 17.39
CA LEU A 193 4.34 13.80 16.20
C LEU A 193 4.60 12.88 15.00
N ARG A 194 5.86 12.50 14.77
CA ARG A 194 6.23 11.56 13.70
C ARG A 194 5.59 10.19 13.88
N ILE A 195 5.55 9.66 15.11
CA ILE A 195 4.90 8.39 15.46
C ILE A 195 3.39 8.48 15.23
N GLN A 196 2.77 9.61 15.59
CA GLN A 196 1.34 9.81 15.34
C GLN A 196 1.02 9.89 13.84
N ASN A 197 1.80 10.63 13.06
CA ASN A 197 1.63 10.71 11.61
C ASN A 197 1.80 9.32 10.96
N GLU A 198 2.75 8.53 11.47
CA GLU A 198 2.96 7.16 11.03
C GLU A 198 1.79 6.23 11.36
N ARG A 199 1.18 6.39 12.54
CA ARG A 199 -0.04 5.67 12.92
C ARG A 199 -1.17 5.94 11.92
N VAL A 200 -1.43 7.22 11.65
CA VAL A 200 -2.50 7.65 10.72
C VAL A 200 -2.25 7.11 9.31
N SER A 201 -1.00 7.12 8.85
CA SER A 201 -0.62 6.51 7.56
C SER A 201 -0.87 5.01 7.52
N THR A 202 -0.54 4.30 8.60
CA THR A 202 -0.72 2.84 8.69
C THR A 202 -2.20 2.45 8.74
N GLU A 203 -2.99 3.17 9.53
CA GLU A 203 -4.46 3.02 9.59
C GLU A 203 -5.10 3.24 8.23
N ASN A 204 -4.62 4.24 7.48
CA ASN A 204 -5.08 4.49 6.12
C ASN A 204 -4.68 3.36 5.14
N GLY A 205 -3.48 2.79 5.27
CA GLY A 205 -3.10 1.58 4.53
C GLY A 205 -4.03 0.40 4.77
N LEU A 206 -4.45 0.18 6.02
CA LEU A 206 -5.44 -0.85 6.36
C LEU A 206 -6.81 -0.56 5.75
N GLN A 207 -7.22 0.71 5.68
CA GLN A 207 -8.44 1.10 4.98
C GLN A 207 -8.39 0.74 3.49
N ILE A 208 -7.25 0.99 2.82
CA ILE A 208 -7.04 0.64 1.41
C ILE A 208 -7.12 -0.88 1.20
N CYS A 209 -6.55 -1.68 2.10
CA CYS A 209 -6.65 -3.14 2.07
C CYS A 209 -8.12 -3.61 2.16
N ARG A 210 -8.92 -3.00 3.05
CA ARG A 210 -10.36 -3.30 3.16
C ARG A 210 -11.12 -2.93 1.90
N GLN A 211 -10.84 -1.77 1.30
CA GLN A 211 -11.48 -1.32 0.06
C GLN A 211 -11.26 -2.31 -1.09
N LEU A 212 -10.03 -2.77 -1.31
CA LEU A 212 -9.73 -3.77 -2.33
C LEU A 212 -10.41 -5.12 -2.02
N SER A 213 -10.39 -5.54 -0.74
CA SER A 213 -11.08 -6.77 -0.31
C SER A 213 -12.58 -6.74 -0.64
N ASP A 214 -13.25 -5.61 -0.37
CA ASP A 214 -14.67 -5.45 -0.67
C ASP A 214 -14.95 -5.39 -2.17
N HIS A 215 -14.08 -4.73 -2.94
CA HIS A 215 -14.18 -4.73 -4.41
C HIS A 215 -14.03 -6.14 -5.00
N ILE A 216 -13.11 -6.96 -4.48
CA ILE A 216 -12.96 -8.37 -4.87
C ILE A 216 -14.23 -9.17 -4.57
N LYS A 217 -14.87 -8.96 -3.41
CA LYS A 217 -16.14 -9.63 -3.06
C LYS A 217 -17.26 -9.24 -4.02
N GLN A 218 -17.36 -7.96 -4.39
CA GLN A 218 -18.35 -7.47 -5.35
C GLN A 218 -18.16 -8.14 -6.72
N ILE A 219 -16.93 -8.18 -7.23
CA ILE A 219 -16.61 -8.86 -8.48
C ILE A 219 -17.07 -10.33 -8.46
N GLN A 220 -16.85 -11.04 -7.34
CA GLN A 220 -17.27 -12.44 -7.22
C GLN A 220 -18.79 -12.62 -7.23
N LEU A 221 -19.52 -11.74 -6.55
CA LEU A 221 -20.98 -11.76 -6.53
C LEU A 221 -21.56 -11.51 -7.94
N ASP A 222 -21.00 -10.56 -8.68
CA ASP A 222 -21.44 -10.25 -10.05
C ASP A 222 -21.21 -11.42 -11.02
N HIS A 223 -20.09 -12.13 -10.86
CA HIS A 223 -19.79 -13.34 -11.64
C HIS A 223 -20.75 -14.50 -11.29
N ALA A 224 -21.08 -14.68 -10.00
CA ALA A 224 -22.03 -15.70 -9.56
C ALA A 224 -23.46 -15.41 -10.06
N GLY A 225 -23.88 -14.14 -10.06
CA GLY A 225 -25.19 -13.71 -10.56
C GLY A 225 -25.37 -13.97 -12.07
N ARG A 226 -24.35 -13.66 -12.89
CA ARG A 226 -24.37 -13.97 -14.34
C ARG A 226 -24.46 -15.46 -14.65
N GLY A 227 -23.85 -16.31 -13.83
CA GLY A 227 -23.94 -17.76 -13.96
C GLY A 227 -25.36 -18.29 -13.71
N ALA A 228 -26.07 -17.71 -12.75
CA ALA A 228 -27.45 -18.08 -12.43
C ALA A 228 -28.46 -17.62 -13.51
N ASP A 229 -28.28 -16.43 -14.08
CA ASP A 229 -29.15 -15.93 -15.17
C ASP A 229 -28.93 -16.68 -16.50
N SER A 230 -27.71 -17.14 -16.75
CA SER A 230 -27.44 -18.03 -17.89
C SER A 230 -28.13 -19.39 -17.77
N LEU A 231 -28.24 -19.92 -16.54
CA LEU A 231 -28.96 -21.17 -16.28
C LEU A 231 -30.49 -21.00 -16.41
N ARG A 232 -31.03 -19.84 -16.02
CA ARG A 232 -32.45 -19.49 -16.20
C ARG A 232 -32.85 -19.26 -17.65
N THR A 233 -31.93 -18.81 -18.48
CA THR A 233 -32.19 -18.57 -19.91
C THR A 233 -32.24 -19.87 -20.73
N LEU A 234 -31.57 -20.95 -20.26
CA LEU A 234 -31.62 -22.25 -20.93
C LEU A 234 -32.89 -23.07 -20.60
N ASP A 235 -33.60 -22.73 -19.53
CA ASP A 235 -34.77 -23.51 -19.05
C ASP A 235 -36.12 -22.99 -19.60
N SER A 236 -36.13 -21.88 -20.36
CA SER A 236 -37.36 -21.32 -20.95
C SER A 236 -37.63 -21.76 -22.40
N GLY A 237 -36.90 -22.76 -22.90
CA GLY A 237 -36.84 -23.12 -24.32
C GLY A 237 -37.45 -24.46 -24.72
N PHE A 238 -38.24 -25.16 -23.90
CA PHE A 238 -38.97 -26.36 -24.34
C PHE A 238 -40.32 -26.52 -23.62
N LEU A 239 -41.36 -25.94 -24.21
CA LEU A 239 -42.73 -26.45 -24.06
C LEU A 239 -43.00 -27.36 -25.28
N PRO A 240 -43.24 -28.67 -25.11
CA PRO A 240 -43.92 -29.44 -26.15
C PRO A 240 -45.42 -29.14 -26.03
N ASP A 241 -45.93 -28.36 -26.99
CA ASP A 241 -47.35 -28.24 -27.29
C ASP A 241 -47.91 -29.63 -27.60
N ARG A 242 -48.69 -30.19 -26.68
CA ARG A 242 -49.47 -31.41 -26.93
C ARG A 242 -50.85 -30.98 -27.42
N ILE A 243 -50.92 -30.73 -28.72
CA ILE A 243 -52.18 -30.48 -29.44
C ILE A 243 -53.04 -31.75 -29.39
N VAL A 244 -54.28 -31.54 -28.96
CA VAL A 244 -55.41 -32.48 -28.95
C VAL A 244 -55.80 -32.82 -30.38
N ASN A 245 -56.06 -34.09 -30.68
CA ASN A 245 -56.94 -34.43 -31.79
C ASN A 245 -57.80 -35.65 -31.39
N GLU A 246 -58.98 -35.37 -30.87
CA GLU A 246 -60.10 -36.31 -30.84
C GLU A 246 -60.67 -36.39 -32.25
N SER A 247 -60.77 -37.60 -32.80
CA SER A 247 -61.39 -37.85 -34.10
C SER A 247 -62.42 -38.97 -33.97
N LEU A 248 -63.68 -38.53 -34.11
CA LEU A 248 -64.80 -39.21 -34.79
C LEU A 248 -65.50 -40.41 -34.11
N GLN A 249 -66.74 -40.10 -33.71
CA GLN A 249 -67.89 -40.98 -33.55
C GLN A 249 -68.18 -41.85 -34.79
N GLU A 250 -68.74 -43.03 -34.46
CA GLU A 250 -69.83 -43.76 -35.15
C GLU A 250 -69.56 -44.41 -36.52
N CYS A 251 -69.65 -45.75 -36.52
CA CYS A 251 -70.41 -46.52 -37.51
C CYS A 251 -70.95 -47.82 -36.88
N THR A 252 -72.29 -47.91 -36.86
CA THR A 252 -73.19 -49.10 -36.90
C THR A 252 -72.97 -50.28 -35.96
#